data_AF-A0A6P5RPD9-F1
#
_entry.id   AF-A0A6P5RPD9-F1
#
_cell.length_a   1.000
_cell.length_b   1.000
_cell.length_c   1.000
_cell.angle_alpha   90.00
_cell.angle_beta   90.00
_cell.angle_gamma   90.00
#
_symmetry.space_group_name_H-M   'P 1'
#
loop_
_entity.id
_entity.type
_entity.pdbx_description
1 polymer ?
#
loop_
_entity_poly.entity_id
_entity_poly.type
_entity_poly.pdbx_seq_one_letter_code
_entity_poly.pdbx_strand_id
1 'polypeptide(L)'
;MKANLYHLLEHRAAECRYFVIPLWRGGGYTTMFAQVQTPHMLFTGLEDYKAKGTQAAPYFAVTYYNEFAESKDMVLIRGDVVMPSKLSDLEAKWLLETTQSFYVNDTRYKLVERFNRQTHDFEFKDVLQALEIPNL
;
A
#
# COMPACT_ATOMS: atom_id res chain seq x y z
N MET A 1 7.30 2.55 -13.41
CA MET A 1 7.14 3.80 -12.63
C MET A 1 8.24 4.77 -13.03
N LYS A 2 7.99 6.09 -13.04
CA LYS A 2 9.05 7.10 -13.26
C LYS A 2 10.04 7.12 -12.10
N ALA A 3 11.32 7.38 -12.35
CA ALA A 3 12.36 7.28 -11.32
C ALA A 3 12.12 8.27 -10.18
N ASN A 4 11.76 9.51 -10.50
CA ASN A 4 11.45 10.54 -9.50
C ASN A 4 10.30 10.16 -8.55
N LEU A 5 9.23 9.53 -9.07
CA LEU A 5 8.10 9.07 -8.26
C LEU A 5 8.52 7.91 -7.34
N TYR A 6 9.39 7.01 -7.82
CA TYR A 6 9.95 5.94 -6.99
C TYR A 6 10.77 6.52 -5.84
N HIS A 7 11.66 7.47 -6.09
CA HIS A 7 12.46 8.10 -5.04
C HIS A 7 11.60 8.87 -4.03
N LEU A 8 10.51 9.52 -4.49
CA LEU A 8 9.55 10.13 -3.58
C LEU A 8 8.86 9.09 -2.68
N LEU A 9 8.42 7.97 -3.26
CA LEU A 9 7.83 6.86 -2.50
C LEU A 9 8.83 6.29 -1.49
N GLU A 10 10.06 6.03 -1.92
CA GLU A 10 11.16 5.50 -1.09
C GLU A 10 11.45 6.41 0.10
N HIS A 11 11.65 7.72 -0.14
CA HIS A 11 11.87 8.71 0.90
C HIS A 11 10.71 8.74 1.92
N ARG A 12 9.48 8.76 1.42
CA ARG A 12 8.28 8.82 2.27
C ARG A 12 8.04 7.53 3.06
N ALA A 13 8.37 6.38 2.48
CA ALA A 13 8.26 5.08 3.12
C ALA A 13 9.33 4.86 4.19
N ALA A 14 10.54 5.42 4.03
CA ALA A 14 11.58 5.35 5.05
C ALA A 14 11.08 5.90 6.41
N GLU A 15 10.31 6.98 6.36
CA GLU A 15 9.73 7.69 7.49
C GLU A 15 8.36 7.16 7.95
N CYS A 16 7.53 6.68 7.02
CA CYS A 16 6.17 6.23 7.28
C CYS A 16 5.94 4.91 6.54
N ARG A 17 6.23 3.78 7.20
CA ARG A 17 6.27 2.46 6.57
C ARG A 17 4.91 1.78 6.47
N TYR A 18 3.95 2.16 7.31
CA TYR A 18 2.73 1.41 7.49
C TYR A 18 1.53 2.16 6.95
N PHE A 19 0.57 1.45 6.36
CA PHE A 19 -0.71 2.06 6.03
C PHE A 19 -1.82 1.01 5.94
N VAL A 20 -3.07 1.46 5.91
CA VAL A 20 -4.25 0.61 5.75
C VAL A 20 -5.04 1.03 4.53
N ILE A 21 -5.42 0.07 3.70
CA ILE A 21 -6.16 0.30 2.45
C ILE A 21 -7.46 -0.52 2.48
N PRO A 22 -8.63 0.10 2.26
CA PRO A 22 -9.89 -0.63 2.06
C PRO A 22 -9.91 -1.31 0.69
N LEU A 23 -9.99 -2.63 0.64
CA LEU A 23 -10.21 -3.40 -0.58
C LEU A 23 -11.70 -3.72 -0.73
N TRP A 24 -12.38 -3.09 -1.69
CA TRP A 24 -13.81 -3.26 -1.89
C TRP A 24 -14.19 -4.67 -2.37
N ARG A 25 -15.14 -5.31 -1.67
CA ARG A 25 -15.61 -6.68 -1.93
C ARG A 25 -17.06 -6.86 -1.53
N GLY A 26 -17.86 -7.46 -2.40
CA GLY A 26 -19.17 -8.02 -2.03
C GLY A 26 -20.15 -7.05 -1.34
N GLY A 27 -20.08 -5.76 -1.65
CA GLY A 27 -20.92 -4.73 -1.04
C GLY A 27 -20.36 -4.10 0.23
N GLY A 28 -19.10 -4.36 0.59
CA GLY A 28 -18.35 -3.68 1.65
C GLY A 28 -16.85 -3.66 1.32
N TYR A 29 -15.99 -3.66 2.34
CA TYR A 29 -14.54 -3.76 2.14
C TYR A 29 -13.87 -4.66 3.18
N THR A 30 -12.75 -5.27 2.78
CA THR A 30 -11.77 -5.84 3.70
C THR A 30 -10.61 -4.87 3.85
N THR A 31 -10.11 -4.68 5.06
CA THR A 31 -8.95 -3.80 5.27
C THR A 31 -7.65 -4.57 5.06
N MET A 32 -6.79 -4.04 4.20
CA MET A 32 -5.45 -4.54 3.93
C MET A 32 -4.43 -3.70 4.68
N PHE A 33 -3.49 -4.35 5.35
CA PHE A 33 -2.32 -3.74 5.97
C PHE A 33 -1.16 -3.74 4.98
N ALA A 34 -0.69 -2.55 4.61
CA ALA A 34 0.45 -2.35 3.73
C ALA A 34 1.70 -2.03 4.56
N GLN A 35 2.78 -2.77 4.30
CA GLN A 35 4.11 -2.51 4.82
C GLN A 35 5.00 -2.11 3.64
N VAL A 36 5.37 -0.82 3.57
CA VAL A 36 6.18 -0.25 2.50
C VAL A 36 7.60 -0.06 3.02
N GLN A 37 8.51 -0.92 2.56
CA GLN A 37 9.93 -0.85 2.90
C GLN A 37 10.73 -1.21 1.64
N THR A 38 11.08 -0.18 0.87
CA THR A 38 11.76 -0.37 -0.42
C THR A 38 13.04 -1.22 -0.26
N PRO A 39 13.33 -2.12 -1.21
CA PRO A 39 12.65 -2.29 -2.50
C PRO A 39 11.38 -3.16 -2.43
N HIS A 40 10.85 -3.47 -1.25
CA HIS A 40 9.69 -4.34 -1.08
C HIS A 40 8.44 -3.61 -0.56
N MET A 41 7.28 -4.14 -0.93
CA MET A 41 6.00 -3.75 -0.33
C MET A 41 5.15 -4.99 -0.12
N LEU A 42 4.64 -5.17 1.09
CA LEU A 42 3.87 -6.35 1.49
C LEU A 42 2.45 -5.94 1.87
N PHE A 43 1.49 -6.78 1.47
CA PHE A 43 0.09 -6.60 1.78
C PHE A 43 -0.44 -7.83 2.50
N THR A 44 -0.99 -7.63 3.68
CA THR A 44 -1.56 -8.68 4.52
C THR A 44 -2.98 -8.28 4.91
N GLY A 45 -3.91 -9.23 4.99
CA GLY A 45 -5.24 -8.93 5.56
C GLY A 45 -5.08 -8.40 6.99
N LEU A 46 -5.71 -7.28 7.34
CA LEU A 46 -5.49 -6.64 8.64
C LEU A 46 -5.88 -7.56 9.80
N GLU A 47 -6.97 -8.32 9.66
CA GLU A 47 -7.42 -9.26 10.69
C GLU A 47 -6.45 -10.44 10.86
N ASP A 48 -5.89 -10.95 9.77
CA ASP A 48 -4.85 -12.00 9.85
C ASP A 48 -3.57 -11.47 10.51
N TYR A 49 -3.19 -10.23 10.21
CA TYR A 49 -2.05 -9.57 10.85
C TYR A 49 -2.28 -9.34 12.34
N LYS A 50 -3.48 -8.89 12.74
CA LYS A 50 -3.82 -8.76 14.17
C LYS A 50 -3.76 -10.10 14.91
N ALA A 51 -4.20 -11.19 14.25
CA ALA A 51 -4.22 -12.51 14.86
C ALA A 51 -2.84 -13.17 14.98
N LYS A 52 -1.94 -12.95 14.01
CA LYS A 52 -0.67 -13.69 13.89
C LYS A 52 0.59 -12.81 13.92
N GLY A 53 0.44 -11.49 13.95
CA GLY A 53 1.53 -10.53 13.87
C GLY A 53 2.41 -10.76 12.65
N THR A 54 3.73 -10.73 12.85
CA THR A 54 4.73 -10.93 11.80
C THR A 54 4.76 -12.36 11.23
N GLN A 55 4.05 -13.31 11.81
CA GLN A 55 3.89 -14.66 11.27
C GLN A 55 2.72 -14.76 10.27
N ALA A 56 1.93 -13.70 10.10
CA ALA A 56 0.93 -13.64 9.04
C ALA A 56 1.63 -13.61 7.67
N ALA A 57 1.36 -14.62 6.84
CA ALA A 57 1.88 -14.63 5.48
C ALA A 57 1.18 -13.53 4.65
N PRO A 58 1.93 -12.74 3.86
CA PRO A 58 1.34 -11.71 3.01
C PRO A 58 0.47 -12.35 1.93
N TYR A 59 -0.57 -11.64 1.52
CA TYR A 59 -1.41 -12.03 0.39
C TYR A 59 -0.75 -11.64 -0.93
N PHE A 60 0.02 -10.55 -0.90
CA PHE A 60 0.68 -9.97 -2.07
C PHE A 60 2.00 -9.33 -1.67
N ALA A 61 3.03 -9.61 -2.46
CA ALA A 61 4.36 -9.05 -2.30
C ALA A 61 4.75 -8.31 -3.58
N VAL A 62 5.39 -7.16 -3.43
CA VAL A 62 5.83 -6.30 -4.53
C VAL A 62 7.31 -6.04 -4.38
N THR A 63 8.04 -6.10 -5.50
CA THR A 63 9.46 -5.75 -5.58
C THR A 63 9.69 -4.70 -6.65
N TYR A 64 10.44 -3.66 -6.30
CA TYR A 64 10.88 -2.59 -7.18
C TYR A 64 12.32 -2.86 -7.66
N TYR A 65 12.53 -2.75 -8.96
CA TYR A 65 13.81 -2.93 -9.64
C TYR A 65 14.22 -1.60 -10.27
N ASN A 66 15.23 -0.94 -9.68
CA ASN A 66 15.63 0.44 -9.97
C ASN A 66 16.90 0.56 -10.83
N GLU A 67 17.40 -0.53 -11.40
CA GLU A 67 18.62 -0.58 -12.23
C GLU A 67 18.53 0.31 -13.49
N PHE A 68 17.31 0.63 -13.91
CA PHE A 68 17.03 1.51 -15.05
C PHE A 68 16.60 2.93 -14.65
N ALA A 69 16.65 3.28 -13.36
CA ALA A 69 16.21 4.59 -12.88
C ALA A 69 17.06 5.71 -13.47
N GLU A 70 18.40 5.60 -13.40
CA GLU A 70 19.31 6.63 -13.92
C GLU A 70 19.38 6.64 -15.45
N SER A 71 19.50 5.46 -16.07
CA SER A 71 19.76 5.35 -17.51
C SER A 71 18.51 5.48 -18.39
N LYS A 72 17.31 5.20 -17.86
CA LYS A 72 16.05 5.17 -18.63
C LYS A 72 14.89 5.91 -17.94
N ASP A 73 15.12 6.58 -16.81
CA ASP A 73 14.07 7.25 -16.02
C ASP A 73 12.88 6.29 -15.73
N MET A 74 13.23 5.05 -15.37
CA MET A 74 12.25 3.96 -15.24
C MET A 74 12.62 2.97 -14.14
N VAL A 75 11.66 2.68 -13.27
CA VAL A 75 11.71 1.61 -12.28
C VAL A 75 10.70 0.54 -12.67
N LEU A 76 11.15 -0.72 -12.74
CA LEU A 76 10.28 -1.87 -13.00
C LEU A 76 9.67 -2.36 -11.69
N ILE A 77 8.45 -2.87 -11.76
CA ILE A 77 7.71 -3.36 -10.59
C ILE A 77 7.21 -4.76 -10.90
N ARG A 78 7.51 -5.69 -10.00
CA ARG A 78 6.95 -7.03 -10.01
C ARG A 78 6.01 -7.19 -8.83
N GLY A 79 4.82 -7.68 -9.07
CA GLY A 79 3.88 -8.10 -8.04
C GLY A 79 3.69 -9.61 -8.08
N ASP A 80 3.82 -10.27 -6.93
CA ASP A 80 3.62 -11.70 -6.74
C ASP A 80 2.42 -11.92 -5.80
N VAL A 81 1.32 -12.44 -6.34
CA VAL A 81 0.14 -12.84 -5.54
C VAL A 81 0.45 -14.14 -4.83
N VAL A 82 0.78 -14.05 -3.55
CA VAL A 82 1.21 -15.17 -2.70
C VAL A 82 0.02 -16.05 -2.29
N MET A 83 -1.16 -15.44 -2.07
CA MET A 83 -2.39 -16.15 -1.70
C MET A 83 -3.49 -15.94 -2.74
N PRO A 84 -3.49 -16.68 -3.86
CA PRO A 84 -4.49 -16.53 -4.92
C PRO A 84 -5.92 -16.89 -4.48
N SER A 85 -6.09 -17.64 -3.39
CA SER A 85 -7.40 -17.89 -2.78
C SER A 85 -7.95 -16.68 -2.00
N LYS A 86 -7.12 -15.68 -1.71
CA LYS A 86 -7.47 -14.50 -0.92
C LYS A 86 -7.44 -13.22 -1.73
N LEU A 87 -6.74 -13.17 -2.86
CA LEU A 87 -6.54 -11.97 -3.66
C LEU A 87 -6.42 -12.34 -5.13
N SER A 88 -7.19 -11.67 -5.99
CA SER A 88 -7.07 -11.77 -7.45
C SER A 88 -6.03 -10.80 -8.00
N ASP A 89 -5.57 -11.01 -9.23
CA ASP A 89 -4.60 -10.14 -9.90
C ASP A 89 -5.12 -8.70 -10.06
N LEU A 90 -6.42 -8.53 -10.33
CA LEU A 90 -7.03 -7.21 -10.47
C LEU A 90 -7.02 -6.44 -9.14
N GLU A 91 -7.33 -7.12 -8.04
CA GLU A 91 -7.31 -6.55 -6.70
C GLU A 91 -5.87 -6.25 -6.26
N ALA A 92 -4.91 -7.13 -6.57
CA ALA A 92 -3.50 -6.92 -6.28
C ALA A 92 -2.96 -5.69 -7.01
N LYS A 93 -3.26 -5.56 -8.31
CA LYS A 93 -2.91 -4.37 -9.09
C LYS A 93 -3.53 -3.11 -8.49
N TRP A 94 -4.81 -3.16 -8.15
CA TRP A 94 -5.51 -2.03 -7.54
C TRP A 94 -4.89 -1.63 -6.19
N LEU A 95 -4.53 -2.59 -5.33
CA LEU A 95 -3.85 -2.33 -4.06
C LEU A 95 -2.50 -1.65 -4.26
N LEU A 96 -1.71 -2.12 -5.23
CA LEU A 96 -0.42 -1.51 -5.57
C LEU A 96 -0.59 -0.07 -6.02
N GLU A 97 -1.44 0.17 -7.02
CA GLU A 97 -1.67 1.51 -7.59
C GLU A 97 -2.25 2.46 -6.55
N THR A 98 -3.19 1.98 -5.74
CA THR A 98 -3.79 2.76 -4.65
C THR A 98 -2.72 3.14 -3.62
N THR A 99 -1.94 2.18 -3.13
CA THR A 99 -0.89 2.44 -2.15
C THR A 99 0.15 3.41 -2.71
N GLN A 100 0.61 3.21 -3.95
CA GLN A 100 1.51 4.16 -4.61
C GLN A 100 0.91 5.56 -4.66
N SER A 101 -0.38 5.70 -5.00
CA SER A 101 -1.05 7.00 -5.05
C SER A 101 -1.05 7.73 -3.70
N PHE A 102 -1.14 7.00 -2.58
CA PHE A 102 -1.04 7.59 -1.24
C PHE A 102 0.35 8.09 -0.92
N TYR A 103 1.40 7.39 -1.39
CA TYR A 103 2.77 7.78 -1.11
C TYR A 103 3.28 8.87 -2.07
N VAL A 104 2.84 8.90 -3.33
CA VAL A 104 3.37 9.86 -4.33
C VAL A 104 2.54 11.13 -4.49
N ASN A 105 1.38 11.24 -3.86
CA ASN A 105 0.55 12.45 -3.87
C ASN A 105 0.61 13.17 -2.52
N ASP A 106 0.94 14.46 -2.52
CA ASP A 106 1.13 15.25 -1.30
C ASP A 106 -0.10 15.33 -0.40
N THR A 107 -1.29 15.41 -1.01
CA THR A 107 -2.54 15.51 -0.24
C THR A 107 -2.88 14.17 0.40
N ARG A 108 -2.77 13.07 -0.36
CA ARG A 108 -3.03 11.72 0.15
C ARG A 108 -1.98 11.28 1.18
N TYR A 109 -0.72 11.70 1.02
CA TYR A 109 0.36 11.31 1.92
C TYR A 109 0.15 11.81 3.36
N LYS A 110 -0.60 12.90 3.57
CA LYS A 110 -0.98 13.37 4.91
C LYS A 110 -1.72 12.31 5.73
N LEU A 111 -2.49 11.44 5.07
CA LEU A 111 -3.17 10.34 5.76
C LEU A 111 -2.20 9.23 6.17
N VAL A 112 -1.19 8.94 5.34
CA VAL A 112 -0.12 7.99 5.65
C VAL A 112 0.72 8.54 6.81
N GLU A 113 1.10 9.81 6.76
CA GLU A 113 1.86 10.46 7.82
C GLU A 113 1.11 10.45 9.15
N ARG A 114 -0.19 10.81 9.13
CA ARG A 114 -1.04 10.78 10.33
C ARG A 114 -1.12 9.37 10.91
N PHE A 115 -1.30 8.35 10.07
CA PHE A 115 -1.33 6.95 10.51
C PHE A 115 -0.04 6.55 11.26
N ASN A 116 1.14 6.94 10.77
CA ASN A 116 2.43 6.52 11.32
C ASN A 116 2.91 7.39 12.50
N ARG A 117 2.61 8.70 12.50
CA ARG A 117 3.20 9.67 13.45
C ARG A 117 2.20 10.27 14.43
N GLN A 118 0.91 10.25 14.10
CA GLN A 118 -0.17 10.89 14.86
C GLN A 118 -1.37 9.94 14.96
N THR A 119 -1.11 8.67 15.30
CA THR A 119 -2.10 7.58 15.19
C THR A 119 -3.40 7.85 15.96
N HIS A 120 -3.37 8.67 17.02
CA HIS A 120 -4.56 9.06 17.79
C HIS A 120 -5.52 9.96 17.01
N ASP A 121 -5.04 10.70 16.01
CA ASP A 121 -5.85 11.57 15.13
C ASP A 121 -6.26 10.86 13.83
N PHE A 122 -5.79 9.62 13.61
CA PHE A 122 -6.07 8.89 12.39
C PHE A 122 -7.51 8.34 12.39
N GLU A 123 -8.24 8.70 11.35
CA GLU A 123 -9.63 8.32 11.14
C GLU A 123 -9.75 7.54 9.82
N PHE A 124 -10.12 6.26 9.89
CA PHE A 124 -10.17 5.41 8.69
C PHE A 124 -11.19 5.89 7.64
N LYS A 125 -12.26 6.57 8.08
CA LYS A 125 -13.24 7.23 7.20
C LYS A 125 -12.61 8.23 6.23
N ASP A 126 -11.50 8.87 6.62
CA ASP A 126 -10.80 9.83 5.76
C ASP A 126 -10.13 9.11 4.58
N VAL A 127 -9.69 7.86 4.78
CA VAL A 127 -9.16 6.99 3.71
C VAL A 127 -10.28 6.57 2.75
N LEU A 128 -11.44 6.20 3.29
CA LEU A 128 -12.62 5.86 2.47
C LEU A 128 -13.05 7.05 1.61
N GLN A 129 -13.13 8.25 2.20
CA GLN A 129 -13.45 9.49 1.49
C GLN A 129 -12.41 9.81 0.40
N ALA A 130 -11.11 9.65 0.67
CA ALA A 130 -10.05 9.89 -0.31
C ALA A 130 -10.10 8.95 -1.52
N LEU A 131 -10.80 7.82 -1.39
CA LEU A 131 -11.02 6.81 -2.41
C LEU A 131 -12.45 6.79 -2.95
N GLU A 132 -13.30 7.74 -2.53
CA GLU A 132 -14.72 7.82 -2.92
C GLU A 132 -15.49 6.53 -2.62
N ILE A 133 -15.05 5.79 -1.59
CA ILE A 133 -15.72 4.57 -1.13
C ILE A 133 -16.86 4.96 -0.18
N PRO A 134 -18.08 4.43 -0.37
CA PRO A 134 -19.20 4.72 0.52
C PRO A 134 -18.89 4.36 1.98
N ASN A 135 -19.15 5.30 2.89
CA ASN A 135 -19.29 4.98 4.31
C ASN A 135 -20.65 4.29 4.49
N LEU A 136 -20.64 2.96 4.53
CA LEU A 136 -21.79 2.13 4.88
C LEU A 136 -22.01 2.10 6.39
#